data_AF-U6CZH0-F1
#
_entry.id   AF-U6CZH0-F1
#
_cell.length_a   1.000
_cell.length_b   1.000
_cell.length_c   1.000
_cell.angle_alpha   90.00
_cell.angle_beta   90.00
_cell.angle_gamma   90.00
#
_symmetry.space_group_name_H-M   'P 1'
#
loop_
_entity.id
_entity.type
_entity.pdbx_description
1 polymer ?
#
loop_
_entity_poly.entity_id
_entity_poly.type
_entity_poly.pdbx_seq_one_letter_code
_entity_poly.pdbx_strand_id
1 'polypeptide(L)'
;PFVEICMKQHNKYEAKKYASRVGPEQKVKALLLVGDVAQAADVAIEHRNEAELTLVLSHCTGATDAATADKIQRARAQAQKK
;
A
#
# COMPACT_ATOMS: atom_id res chain seq x y z
N PRO A 1 -4.42 -6.81 13.01
CA PRO A 1 -5.49 -7.57 12.30
C PRO A 1 -4.96 -8.90 11.71
N PHE A 2 -5.81 -9.84 11.28
CA PHE A 2 -5.45 -11.23 10.91
C PHE A 2 -4.24 -11.35 9.95
N VAL A 3 -4.09 -10.43 8.99
CA VAL A 3 -2.93 -10.36 8.07
C VAL A 3 -1.60 -10.18 8.79
N GLU A 4 -1.55 -9.35 9.84
CA GLU A 4 -0.34 -9.18 10.68
C GLU A 4 -0.01 -10.45 11.45
N ILE A 5 -1.01 -11.24 11.83
CA ILE A 5 -0.82 -12.53 12.53
C ILE A 5 -0.28 -13.58 11.56
N CYS A 6 -0.86 -13.69 10.36
CA CYS A 6 -0.36 -14.59 9.31
C CYS A 6 1.10 -14.27 8.93
N MET A 7 1.45 -12.99 8.84
CA MET A 7 2.83 -12.57 8.57
C MET A 7 3.79 -12.86 9.72
N LYS A 8 3.36 -12.69 10.98
CA LYS A 8 4.14 -13.11 12.16
C LYS A 8 4.38 -14.62 12.21
N GLN A 9 3.53 -15.42 11.56
CA GLN A 9 3.69 -16.87 11.43
C GLN A 9 4.45 -17.29 10.16
N HIS A 10 5.11 -16.35 9.46
CA HIS A 10 5.76 -16.58 8.15
C HIS A 10 4.82 -17.16 7.06
N ASN A 11 3.50 -17.09 7.25
CA ASN A 11 2.52 -17.61 6.31
C ASN A 11 2.13 -16.53 5.28
N LYS A 12 3.09 -16.19 4.40
CA LYS A 12 2.93 -15.19 3.34
C LYS A 12 1.78 -15.53 2.36
N TYR A 13 1.51 -16.81 2.16
CA TYR A 13 0.45 -17.28 1.26
C TYR A 13 -0.94 -16.99 1.80
N GLU A 14 -1.19 -17.24 3.09
CA GLU A 14 -2.46 -16.85 3.71
C GLU A 14 -2.61 -15.34 3.83
N ALA A 15 -1.54 -14.62 4.19
CA ALA A 15 -1.55 -13.16 4.25
C ALA A 15 -1.99 -12.54 2.91
N LYS A 16 -1.49 -13.07 1.78
CA LYS A 16 -1.92 -12.64 0.43
C LYS A 16 -3.39 -12.97 0.15
N LYS A 17 -3.89 -14.13 0.58
CA LYS A 17 -5.30 -14.53 0.42
C LYS A 17 -6.25 -13.65 1.22
N TYR A 18 -5.83 -13.18 2.40
CA TYR A 18 -6.64 -12.30 3.23
C TYR A 18 -6.52 -10.83 2.81
N ALA A 19 -5.39 -10.38 2.25
CA ALA A 19 -5.22 -9.00 1.77
C ALA A 19 -6.29 -8.55 0.77
N SER A 20 -6.82 -9.46 -0.06
CA SER A 20 -7.93 -9.19 -0.98
C SER A 20 -9.30 -9.05 -0.29
N ARG A 21 -9.42 -9.54 0.95
CA ARG A 21 -10.65 -9.54 1.76
C ARG A 21 -10.62 -8.48 2.86
N VAL A 22 -9.51 -7.76 3.00
CA VAL A 22 -9.37 -6.65 3.93
C VAL A 22 -10.21 -5.47 3.42
N GLY A 23 -10.99 -4.87 4.32
CA GLY A 23 -11.81 -3.70 4.00
C GLY A 23 -10.96 -2.53 3.49
N PRO A 24 -11.56 -1.59 2.74
CA PRO A 24 -10.82 -0.51 2.06
C PRO A 24 -9.87 0.24 3.01
N GLU A 25 -10.32 0.60 4.22
CA GLU A 25 -9.51 1.32 5.23
C GLU A 25 -8.21 0.62 5.67
N GLN A 26 -8.14 -0.70 5.54
CA GLN A 26 -6.97 -1.49 5.93
C GLN A 26 -6.23 -2.08 4.72
N LYS A 27 -6.76 -1.89 3.51
CA LYS A 27 -6.29 -2.55 2.29
C LYS A 27 -4.87 -2.12 1.93
N VAL A 28 -4.55 -0.84 2.04
CA VAL A 28 -3.19 -0.31 1.82
C VAL A 28 -2.18 -0.97 2.76
N LYS A 29 -2.47 -1.01 4.07
CA LYS A 29 -1.60 -1.64 5.07
C LYS A 29 -1.41 -3.13 4.80
N ALA A 30 -2.47 -3.85 4.42
CA ALA A 30 -2.39 -5.27 4.09
C ALA A 30 -1.52 -5.54 2.86
N LEU A 31 -1.61 -4.70 1.82
CA LEU A 31 -0.81 -4.79 0.60
C LEU A 31 0.67 -4.53 0.88
N LEU A 32 0.97 -3.53 1.71
CA LEU A 32 2.33 -3.26 2.16
C LEU A 32 2.93 -4.42 2.96
N LEU A 33 2.13 -5.05 3.83
CA LEU A 33 2.57 -6.23 4.58
C LEU A 33 2.91 -7.42 3.68
N VAL A 34 2.21 -7.61 2.56
CA VAL A 34 2.50 -8.69 1.58
C VAL A 34 3.61 -8.34 0.59
N GLY A 35 4.10 -7.10 0.62
CA GLY A 35 5.14 -6.60 -0.27
C GLY A 35 4.62 -6.14 -1.63
N ASP A 36 3.32 -5.95 -1.79
CA ASP A 36 2.72 -5.46 -3.04
C ASP A 36 2.58 -3.93 -3.01
N VAL A 37 3.73 -3.25 -3.11
CA VAL A 37 3.81 -1.79 -3.02
C VAL A 37 3.12 -1.12 -4.21
N ALA A 38 3.18 -1.73 -5.39
CA ALA A 38 2.52 -1.23 -6.60
C ALA A 38 1.00 -1.19 -6.44
N GLN A 39 0.38 -2.30 -5.99
CA GLN A 39 -1.06 -2.32 -5.75
C GLN A 39 -1.45 -1.45 -4.55
N ALA A 40 -0.60 -1.35 -3.53
CA ALA A 40 -0.83 -0.44 -2.40
C ALA A 40 -0.90 1.02 -2.83
N ALA A 41 -0.04 1.42 -3.78
CA ALA A 41 -0.03 2.76 -4.34
C ALA A 41 -1.32 3.09 -5.11
N ASP A 42 -1.81 2.15 -5.93
CA ASP A 42 -3.05 2.34 -6.68
C ASP A 42 -4.24 2.57 -5.75
N VAL A 43 -4.37 1.72 -4.72
CA VAL A 43 -5.44 1.84 -3.72
C VAL A 43 -5.33 3.16 -2.94
N ALA A 44 -4.13 3.55 -2.51
CA ALA A 44 -3.92 4.81 -1.80
C ALA A 44 -4.27 6.04 -2.67
N ILE A 45 -3.99 5.98 -3.97
CA ILE A 45 -4.35 7.04 -4.93
C ILE A 45 -5.87 7.11 -5.11
N GLU A 46 -6.55 5.97 -5.25
CA GLU A 46 -8.01 5.90 -5.35
C GLU A 46 -8.70 6.46 -4.11
N HIS A 47 -8.19 6.13 -2.91
CA HIS A 47 -8.70 6.67 -1.65
C HIS A 47 -8.46 8.17 -1.49
N ARG A 48 -7.50 8.73 -2.23
CA ARG A 48 -7.03 10.13 -2.09
C ARG A 48 -6.64 10.46 -0.64
N ASN A 49 -6.13 9.47 0.07
CA ASN A 49 -5.76 9.61 1.46
C ASN A 49 -4.27 9.90 1.58
N GLU A 50 -3.93 11.11 2.03
CA GLU A 50 -2.55 11.55 2.15
C GLU A 50 -1.73 10.72 3.14
N ALA A 51 -2.35 10.21 4.21
CA ALA A 51 -1.69 9.35 5.19
C ALA A 51 -1.29 8.01 4.56
N GLU A 52 -2.16 7.43 3.72
CA GLU A 52 -1.87 6.20 2.98
C GLU A 52 -0.80 6.42 1.92
N LEU A 53 -0.86 7.52 1.16
CA LEU A 53 0.16 7.86 0.17
C LEU A 53 1.55 8.04 0.81
N THR A 54 1.62 8.69 1.96
CA THR A 54 2.87 8.85 2.72
C THR A 54 3.38 7.51 3.26
N LEU A 55 2.47 6.65 3.73
CA LEU A 55 2.83 5.32 4.20
C LEU A 55 3.42 4.46 3.07
N VAL A 56 2.77 4.42 1.89
CA VAL A 56 3.29 3.66 0.75
C VAL A 56 4.66 4.19 0.31
N LEU A 57 4.86 5.51 0.30
CA LEU A 57 6.16 6.11 -0.01
C LEU A 57 7.27 5.67 0.95
N SER A 58 7.00 5.55 2.24
CA SER A 58 7.99 5.05 3.21
C SER A 58 8.40 3.59 2.99
N HIS A 59 7.59 2.83 2.26
CA HIS A 59 7.85 1.44 1.90
C HIS A 59 8.51 1.27 0.52
N CYS A 60 8.63 2.34 -0.27
CA CYS A 60 9.43 2.34 -1.50
C CYS A 60 10.91 2.35 -1.12
N THR A 61 11.60 1.21 -1.24
CA THR A 61 12.95 1.02 -0.66
C THR A 61 14.05 0.82 -1.70
N GLY A 62 13.76 0.94 -2.99
CA GLY A 62 14.79 0.81 -4.04
C GLY A 62 14.39 1.35 -5.40
N ALA A 63 15.31 1.20 -6.36
CA ALA A 63 15.12 1.65 -7.75
C ALA A 63 13.87 1.03 -8.42
N THR A 64 13.49 -0.18 -8.02
CA THR A 64 12.29 -0.88 -8.50
C THR A 64 10.99 -0.15 -8.14
N ASP A 65 10.99 0.62 -7.06
CA ASP A 65 9.83 1.36 -6.57
C ASP A 65 9.85 2.84 -7.00
N ALA A 66 10.89 3.28 -7.73
CA ALA A 66 11.04 4.67 -8.13
C ALA A 66 9.86 5.17 -9.00
N ALA A 67 9.36 4.32 -9.89
CA ALA A 67 8.18 4.63 -10.70
C ALA A 67 6.91 4.74 -9.84
N THR A 68 6.77 3.88 -8.82
CA THR A 68 5.66 3.90 -7.87
C THR A 68 5.70 5.16 -7.01
N ALA A 69 6.88 5.53 -6.52
CA ALA A 69 7.09 6.75 -5.75
C ALA A 69 6.76 8.02 -6.55
N ASP A 70 7.23 8.10 -7.79
CA ASP A 70 6.92 9.22 -8.70
C ASP A 70 5.42 9.33 -8.97
N LYS A 71 4.74 8.19 -9.21
CA LYS A 71 3.27 8.15 -9.38
C LYS A 71 2.53 8.69 -8.17
N ILE A 72 2.92 8.27 -6.96
CA ILE A 72 2.33 8.75 -5.70
C ILE A 72 2.55 10.25 -5.53
N GLN A 73 3.77 10.74 -5.79
CA GLN A 73 4.09 12.16 -5.70
C GLN A 73 3.24 13.01 -6.66
N ARG A 74 3.04 12.54 -7.91
CA ARG A 74 2.14 13.20 -8.86
C ARG A 74 0.70 13.23 -8.37
N ALA A 75 0.20 12.11 -7.82
CA ALA A 75 -1.15 12.03 -7.29
C ALA A 75 -1.37 13.01 -6.10
N ARG A 76 -0.39 13.12 -5.19
CA ARG A 76 -0.41 14.11 -4.10
C ARG A 76 -0.47 15.54 -4.62
N ALA A 77 0.35 15.87 -5.62
CA ALA A 77 0.36 17.20 -6.23
C ALA A 77 -0.95 17.55 -6.94
N GLN A 78 -1.66 16.56 -7.50
CA GLN A 78 -2.98 16.75 -8.10
C GLN A 78 -4.09 16.90 -7.06
N ALA A 79 -3.99 16.22 -5.92
CA ALA A 79 -4.96 16.31 -4.83
C ALA A 79 -4.94 17.69 -4.14
N GLN A 80 -3.77 18.36 -4.09
CA GLN A 80 -3.59 19.69 -3.50
C GLN A 80 -4.08 20.85 -4.38
N LYS A 81 -4.39 20.60 -5.67
CA LYS A 81 -4.82 21.64 -6.62
C LYS A 81 -6.35 21.83 -6.69
N LYS A 82 -7.08 21.43 -5.64
CA LYS A 82 -8.54 21.54 -5.57
C LYS A 82 -8.99 22.36 -4.38
#